data_AF-A0A535C081-F1
#
_entry.id   AF-A0A535C081-F1
#
_cell.length_a   1.000
_cell.length_b   1.000
_cell.length_c   1.000
_cell.angle_alpha   90.00
_cell.angle_beta   90.00
_cell.angle_gamma   90.00
#
_symmetry.space_group_name_H-M   'P 1'
#
loop_
_entity.id
_entity.type
_entity.pdbx_description
1 polymer ?
#
loop_
_entity_poly.entity_id
_entity_poly.type
_entity_poly.pdbx_seq_one_letter_code
_entity_poly.pdbx_strand_id
1 'polypeptide(L)'
;MQSEHAVALGPGLHGYGRTIHFDELGAFCFVLNQPARDVELFAQRLLGPLLEDPKNEDLIDTLESYLRNNGSPNAVARQMFLHRNTVRHRLRRITALTGADLEDADTRLAFQLAILGRRALAQLAS
;
A
#
# COMPACT_ATOMS: atom_id res chain seq x y z
N MET A 1 6.17 26.71 7.69
CA MET A 1 5.28 25.53 7.81
C MET A 1 5.48 24.53 6.67
N GLN A 2 6.72 24.15 6.33
CA GLN A 2 6.99 23.10 5.33
C GLN A 2 8.17 22.18 5.73
N SER A 3 8.84 22.47 6.85
CA SER A 3 10.06 21.76 7.25
C SER A 3 9.81 20.61 8.24
N GLU A 4 8.66 20.57 8.93
CA GLU A 4 8.42 19.59 10.00
C GLU A 4 7.92 18.22 9.47
N HIS A 5 7.14 18.21 8.40
CA HIS A 5 6.49 16.97 7.95
C HIS A 5 7.43 16.02 7.16
N ALA A 6 8.50 16.55 6.55
CA ALA A 6 9.47 15.74 5.81
C ALA A 6 10.35 14.87 6.73
N VAL A 7 10.61 15.33 7.96
CA VAL A 7 11.50 14.63 8.90
C VAL A 7 10.77 13.49 9.62
N ALA A 8 9.46 13.58 9.79
CA ALA A 8 8.68 12.62 10.57
C ALA A 8 8.41 11.26 9.87
N LEU A 9 8.56 11.17 8.55
CA LEU A 9 8.18 9.98 7.77
C LEU A 9 9.37 9.10 7.34
N GLY A 10 10.60 9.54 7.59
CA GLY A 10 11.82 8.82 7.21
C GLY A 10 12.00 7.42 7.85
N PRO A 11 11.74 7.23 9.16
CA PRO A 11 12.09 5.96 9.82
C PRO A 11 11.08 4.82 9.59
N GLY A 12 9.80 5.13 9.37
CA GLY A 12 8.70 4.14 9.40
C GLY A 12 8.43 3.41 8.08
N LEU A 13 9.01 3.88 6.97
CA LEU A 13 8.79 3.28 5.67
C LEU A 13 9.82 2.16 5.37
N HIS A 14 11.11 2.31 5.69
CA HIS A 14 12.16 1.34 5.31
C HIS A 14 13.43 1.28 6.19
N GLY A 15 13.37 1.61 7.48
CA GLY A 15 14.51 1.47 8.41
C GLY A 15 15.41 2.70 8.45
N TYR A 16 16.05 2.91 9.62
CA TYR A 16 16.80 4.12 9.97
C TYR A 16 17.90 4.48 8.94
N GLY A 17 17.94 5.75 8.50
CA GLY A 17 19.13 6.37 7.92
C GLY A 17 19.14 6.72 6.43
N ARG A 18 17.99 6.76 5.73
CA ARG A 18 17.94 7.27 4.35
C ARG A 18 17.19 8.60 4.26
N THR A 19 17.87 9.62 3.75
CA THR A 19 17.30 10.90 3.34
C THR A 19 16.50 10.67 2.05
N ILE A 20 15.18 10.83 2.11
CA ILE A 20 14.31 10.79 0.93
C ILE A 20 14.32 12.17 0.29
N HIS A 21 14.65 12.24 -1.00
CA HIS A 21 14.53 13.49 -1.75
C HIS A 21 13.05 13.83 -1.95
N PHE A 22 12.69 15.11 -1.88
CA PHE A 22 11.32 15.58 -2.05
C PHE A 22 10.64 15.06 -3.34
N ASP A 23 11.45 14.80 -4.37
CA ASP A 23 10.99 14.23 -5.66
C ASP A 23 10.57 12.75 -5.57
N GLU A 24 11.07 12.00 -4.58
CA GLU A 24 10.67 10.61 -4.29
C GLU A 24 9.41 10.54 -3.40
N LEU A 25 9.06 11.65 -2.74
CA LEU A 25 7.81 11.81 -2.01
C LEU A 25 6.61 12.16 -2.92
N GLY A 26 6.79 12.31 -4.24
CA GLY A 26 5.78 12.87 -5.16
C GLY A 26 4.31 12.54 -4.83
N ALA A 27 3.87 11.29 -5.04
CA ALA A 27 2.50 10.88 -4.74
C ALA A 27 2.20 10.80 -3.22
N PHE A 28 3.24 10.65 -2.38
CA PHE A 28 3.13 10.68 -0.92
C PHE A 28 2.69 12.07 -0.43
N CYS A 29 3.30 13.15 -0.93
CA CYS A 29 2.90 14.51 -0.60
C CYS A 29 1.45 14.82 -1.02
N PHE A 30 0.99 14.27 -2.15
CA PHE A 30 -0.40 14.46 -2.59
C PHE A 30 -1.41 13.84 -1.61
N VAL A 31 -1.16 12.60 -1.16
CA VAL A 31 -2.02 11.91 -0.19
C VAL A 31 -1.94 12.58 1.18
N LEU A 32 -0.75 12.95 1.63
CA LEU A 32 -0.51 13.54 2.95
C LEU A 32 -0.99 14.99 3.08
N ASN A 33 -1.22 15.69 1.95
CA ASN A 33 -1.80 17.02 1.94
C ASN A 33 -3.34 17.01 1.92
N GLN A 34 -3.97 15.83 1.96
CA GLN A 34 -5.42 15.70 2.14
C GLN A 34 -5.78 15.64 3.63
N PRO A 35 -7.00 16.06 4.01
CA PRO A 35 -7.51 15.82 5.35
C PRO A 35 -7.43 14.33 5.73
N ALA A 36 -7.00 14.02 6.95
CA ALA A 36 -6.84 12.64 7.43
C ALA A 36 -8.09 11.77 7.21
N ARG A 37 -9.28 12.35 7.37
CA ARG A 37 -10.57 11.71 7.12
C ARG A 37 -10.75 11.27 5.67
N ASP A 38 -10.31 12.07 4.70
CA ASP A 38 -10.46 11.75 3.28
C ASP A 38 -9.51 10.63 2.87
N VAL A 39 -8.29 10.63 3.42
CA VAL A 39 -7.33 9.54 3.27
C VAL A 39 -7.88 8.24 3.88
N GLU A 40 -8.47 8.31 5.07
CA GLU A 40 -9.07 7.17 5.75
C GLU A 40 -10.24 6.59 4.94
N LEU A 41 -11.18 7.43 4.48
CA LEU A 41 -12.31 7.00 3.66
C LEU A 41 -11.85 6.38 2.33
N PHE A 42 -10.83 6.97 1.69
CA PHE A 42 -10.25 6.43 0.47
C PHE A 42 -9.63 5.04 0.71
N ALA A 43 -8.83 4.90 1.77
CA ALA A 43 -8.21 3.63 2.13
C ALA A 43 -9.27 2.58 2.52
N GLN A 44 -10.28 2.95 3.30
CA GLN A 44 -11.40 2.06 3.66
C GLN A 44 -12.19 1.60 2.42
N ARG A 45 -12.43 2.48 1.44
CA ARG A 45 -13.14 2.09 0.21
C ARG A 45 -12.42 0.99 -0.58
N LEU A 46 -11.08 1.05 -0.64
CA LEU A 46 -10.27 0.13 -1.44
C LEU A 46 -9.86 -1.13 -0.65
N LEU A 47 -9.39 -0.94 0.59
CA LEU A 47 -8.84 -2.00 1.42
C LEU A 47 -9.85 -2.58 2.40
N GLY A 48 -10.98 -1.91 2.64
CA GLY A 48 -12.04 -2.35 3.56
C GLY A 48 -12.45 -3.80 3.34
N PRO A 49 -12.79 -4.24 2.12
CA PRO A 49 -13.15 -5.63 1.85
C PRO A 49 -12.07 -6.66 2.20
N LEU A 50 -10.79 -6.25 2.22
CA LEU A 50 -9.68 -7.10 2.66
C LEU A 50 -9.51 -7.06 4.18
N LEU A 51 -9.84 -5.95 4.83
CA LEU A 51 -9.66 -5.71 6.26
C LEU A 51 -10.82 -6.26 7.12
N GLU A 52 -11.95 -6.63 6.52
CA GLU A 52 -13.12 -7.17 7.23
C GLU A 52 -12.83 -8.49 7.98
N ASP A 53 -12.00 -9.36 7.40
CA ASP A 53 -11.61 -10.63 8.02
C ASP A 53 -10.11 -10.60 8.38
N PRO A 54 -9.74 -10.70 9.68
CA PRO A 54 -8.35 -10.78 10.11
C PRO A 54 -7.54 -11.89 9.42
N LYS A 55 -8.20 -12.95 8.93
CA LYS A 55 -7.53 -14.03 8.19
C LYS A 55 -6.99 -13.62 6.82
N ASN A 56 -7.38 -12.45 6.32
CA ASN A 56 -6.92 -11.91 5.04
C ASN A 56 -5.62 -11.08 5.16
N GLU A 57 -4.96 -11.06 6.32
CA GLU A 57 -3.68 -10.36 6.51
C GLU A 57 -2.66 -10.74 5.42
N ASP A 58 -2.60 -12.02 5.08
CA ASP A 58 -1.72 -12.54 4.03
C ASP A 58 -2.05 -12.03 2.62
N LEU A 59 -3.30 -11.63 2.37
CA LEU A 59 -3.73 -11.00 1.12
C LEU A 59 -3.23 -9.57 1.03
N ILE A 60 -3.25 -8.81 2.13
CA ILE A 60 -2.74 -7.44 2.17
C ILE A 60 -1.22 -7.43 1.94
N ASP A 61 -0.49 -8.33 2.60
CA ASP A 61 0.95 -8.48 2.39
C ASP A 61 1.28 -8.85 0.93
N THR A 62 0.49 -9.76 0.36
CA THR A 62 0.66 -10.18 -1.04
C THR A 62 0.36 -9.03 -1.99
N LEU A 63 -0.68 -8.24 -1.72
CA LEU A 63 -1.03 -7.06 -2.51
C LEU A 63 0.08 -6.00 -2.44
N GLU A 64 0.57 -5.68 -1.25
CA GLU A 64 1.66 -4.72 -1.08
C GLU A 64 2.92 -5.17 -1.85
N SER A 65 3.30 -6.45 -1.72
CA SER A 65 4.42 -7.00 -2.48
C SER A 65 4.19 -6.96 -3.99
N TYR A 66 2.97 -7.29 -4.45
CA TYR A 66 2.61 -7.24 -5.86
C TYR A 66 2.74 -5.84 -6.45
N LEU A 67 2.24 -4.84 -5.73
CA LEU A 67 2.30 -3.45 -6.13
C LEU A 67 3.75 -2.92 -6.14
N ARG A 68 4.57 -3.29 -5.16
CA ARG A 68 6.00 -2.92 -5.11
C ARG A 68 6.81 -3.55 -6.25
N ASN A 69 6.37 -4.70 -6.76
CA ASN A 69 7.01 -5.40 -7.87
C ASN A 69 6.34 -5.12 -9.23
N ASN A 70 5.73 -3.94 -9.40
CA ASN A 70 5.08 -3.50 -10.64
C ASN A 70 4.11 -4.53 -11.23
N GLY A 71 3.37 -5.22 -10.36
CA GLY A 71 2.37 -6.19 -10.77
C GLY A 71 2.93 -7.54 -11.27
N SER A 72 4.13 -7.94 -10.84
CA SER A 72 4.74 -9.23 -11.23
C SER A 72 4.49 -10.35 -10.21
N PRO A 73 3.63 -11.35 -10.48
CA PRO A 73 3.41 -12.47 -9.56
C PRO A 73 4.67 -13.33 -9.35
N ASN A 74 5.56 -13.37 -10.34
CA ASN A 74 6.81 -14.12 -10.24
C ASN A 74 7.79 -13.46 -9.27
N ALA A 75 7.85 -12.13 -9.27
CA ALA A 75 8.71 -11.40 -8.34
C ALA A 75 8.18 -11.52 -6.90
N VAL A 76 6.87 -11.42 -6.71
CA VAL A 76 6.21 -11.65 -5.40
C VAL A 76 6.48 -13.05 -4.89
N ALA A 77 6.34 -14.08 -5.73
CA ALA A 77 6.60 -15.46 -5.37
C ALA A 77 8.03 -15.64 -4.82
N ARG A 78 9.03 -15.04 -5.49
CA ARG A 78 10.42 -15.07 -5.02
C ARG A 78 10.61 -14.28 -3.73
N GLN A 79 10.05 -13.08 -3.64
CA GLN A 79 10.23 -12.20 -2.47
C GLN A 79 9.58 -12.78 -1.21
N MET A 80 8.41 -13.38 -1.33
CA MET A 80 7.65 -13.94 -0.21
C MET A 80 7.95 -15.43 0.04
N PHE A 81 8.86 -16.04 -0.72
CA PHE A 81 9.14 -17.48 -0.69
C PHE A 81 7.89 -18.36 -0.88
N LEU A 82 6.99 -17.92 -1.77
CA LEU A 82 5.74 -18.60 -2.08
C LEU A 82 5.81 -19.27 -3.44
N HIS A 83 5.03 -20.33 -3.62
CA HIS A 83 4.80 -20.87 -4.95
C HIS A 83 3.99 -19.87 -5.81
N ARG A 84 4.32 -19.74 -7.10
CA ARG A 84 3.63 -18.82 -8.04
C ARG A 84 2.10 -19.03 -8.05
N ASN A 85 1.64 -20.27 -7.92
CA ASN A 85 0.21 -20.58 -7.89
C ASN A 85 -0.48 -20.01 -6.64
N THR A 86 0.20 -20.00 -5.49
CA THR A 86 -0.30 -19.39 -4.26
C THR A 86 -0.48 -17.89 -4.44
N VAL A 87 0.52 -17.21 -5.00
CA VAL A 87 0.42 -15.77 -5.30
C VAL A 87 -0.76 -15.48 -6.23
N ARG A 88 -0.88 -16.22 -7.34
CA ARG A 88 -2.02 -16.07 -8.27
C ARG A 88 -3.36 -16.34 -7.63
N HIS A 89 -3.44 -17.32 -6.72
CA HIS A 89 -4.67 -17.56 -5.97
C HIS A 89 -5.00 -16.35 -5.09
N ARG A 90 -4.04 -15.82 -4.33
CA ARG A 90 -4.26 -14.66 -3.47
C ARG A 90 -4.67 -13.43 -4.28
N LEU A 91 -4.03 -13.15 -5.41
CA LEU A 91 -4.42 -12.05 -6.31
C LEU A 91 -5.84 -12.21 -6.87
N ARG A 92 -6.25 -13.42 -7.25
CA ARG A 92 -7.64 -13.70 -7.65
C ARG A 92 -8.61 -13.49 -6.49
N ARG A 93 -8.24 -13.89 -5.27
CA ARG A 93 -9.05 -13.67 -4.07
C ARG A 93 -9.21 -12.19 -3.76
N ILE A 94 -8.13 -11.41 -3.86
CA ILE A 94 -8.15 -9.95 -3.71
C ILE A 94 -9.12 -9.34 -4.72
N THR A 95 -8.97 -9.67 -6.00
CA THR A 95 -9.85 -9.20 -7.10
C THR A 95 -11.32 -9.56 -6.82
N ALA A 96 -11.59 -10.77 -6.33
CA ALA A 96 -12.95 -11.20 -5.99
C ALA A 96 -13.56 -10.45 -4.80
N LEU A 97 -12.76 -10.07 -3.81
CA LEU A 97 -13.22 -9.34 -2.62
C LEU A 97 -13.41 -7.85 -2.89
N THR A 98 -12.50 -7.24 -3.66
CA THR A 98 -12.50 -5.80 -3.91
C THR A 98 -13.24 -5.39 -5.17
N GLY A 99 -13.49 -6.34 -6.09
CA GLY A 99 -14.01 -6.07 -7.43
C GLY A 99 -13.01 -5.32 -8.33
N ALA A 100 -11.76 -5.18 -7.91
CA ALA A 100 -10.77 -4.36 -8.60
C ALA A 100 -10.04 -5.11 -9.71
N ASP A 101 -9.77 -4.43 -10.82
CA ASP A 101 -8.88 -4.93 -11.87
C ASP A 101 -7.42 -4.60 -11.55
N LEU A 102 -6.67 -5.57 -11.04
CA LEU A 102 -5.25 -5.39 -10.70
C LEU A 102 -4.32 -5.35 -11.93
N GLU A 103 -4.82 -5.65 -13.13
CA GLU A 103 -4.07 -5.49 -14.38
C GLU A 103 -4.09 -4.04 -14.89
N ASP A 104 -5.07 -3.26 -14.46
CA ASP A 104 -5.13 -1.82 -14.71
C ASP A 104 -4.09 -1.03 -13.88
N ALA A 105 -3.39 -0.11 -14.53
CA ALA A 105 -2.31 0.65 -13.90
C ALA A 105 -2.82 1.68 -12.89
N ASP A 106 -3.94 2.34 -13.20
CA ASP A 106 -4.53 3.35 -12.33
C ASP A 106 -5.12 2.72 -11.08
N THR A 107 -5.72 1.54 -11.22
CA THR A 107 -6.20 0.72 -10.11
C THR A 107 -5.04 0.33 -9.20
N ARG A 108 -3.92 -0.19 -9.73
CA ARG A 108 -2.75 -0.49 -8.91
C ARG A 108 -2.22 0.73 -8.17
N LEU A 109 -2.15 1.89 -8.84
CA LEU A 109 -1.73 3.13 -8.20
C LEU A 109 -2.68 3.52 -7.07
N ALA A 110 -3.99 3.44 -7.27
CA ALA A 110 -4.97 3.73 -6.23
C ALA A 110 -4.77 2.85 -4.99
N PHE A 111 -4.54 1.54 -5.17
CA PHE A 111 -4.23 0.64 -4.05
C PHE A 111 -2.88 0.96 -3.37
N GLN A 112 -1.84 1.35 -4.13
CA GLN A 112 -0.58 1.81 -3.56
C GLN A 112 -0.79 3.01 -2.64
N LEU A 113 -1.56 4.00 -3.09
CA LEU A 113 -1.88 5.21 -2.31
C LEU A 113 -2.73 4.89 -1.08
N ALA A 114 -3.67 3.93 -1.18
CA ALA A 114 -4.49 3.50 -0.06
C ALA A 114 -3.66 2.83 1.04
N ILE A 115 -2.75 1.91 0.67
CA ILE A 115 -1.84 1.23 1.61
C ILE A 115 -0.95 2.26 2.29
N LEU A 116 -0.42 3.20 1.51
CA LEU A 116 0.41 4.27 2.03
C LEU A 116 -0.34 5.18 3.03
N GLY A 117 -1.52 5.67 2.64
CA GLY A 117 -2.36 6.52 3.47
C GLY A 117 -2.67 5.86 4.81
N ARG A 118 -3.04 4.57 4.80
CA ARG A 118 -3.27 3.78 6.01
C ARG A 118 -2.03 3.72 6.91
N ARG A 119 -0.83 3.50 6.35
CA ARG A 119 0.42 3.44 7.12
C ARG A 119 0.79 4.79 7.74
N ALA A 120 0.56 5.89 7.01
CA ALA A 120 0.83 7.24 7.52
C ALA A 120 -0.12 7.60 8.67
N LEU A 121 -1.42 7.30 8.53
CA LEU A 121 -2.41 7.53 9.60
C LEU A 121 -2.08 6.71 10.85
N ALA A 122 -1.64 5.45 10.71
CA ALA A 122 -1.25 4.62 11.84
C ALA A 122 -0.03 5.18 12.61
N GLN A 123 0.93 5.79 11.90
CA GLN A 123 2.11 6.42 12.51
C GLN A 123 1.79 7.74 13.22
N LEU A 124 0.80 8.50 12.74
CA LEU A 124 0.37 9.76 13.38
C LEU A 124 -0.51 9.54 14.61
N ALA A 125 -1.15 8.38 14.72
CA ALA A 125 -1.98 8.00 15.87
C ALA A 125 -1.18 7.33 17.00
N SER A 126 0.12 7.08 16.80
CA SER A 126 1.05 6.45 17.76
C SER A 126 1.91 7.51 18.46
#